data_AF-A0A423W4T6-F1
#
_entry.id   AF-A0A423W4T6-F1
#
_cell.length_a   1.000
_cell.length_b   1.000
_cell.length_c   1.000
_cell.angle_alpha   90.00
_cell.angle_beta   90.00
_cell.angle_gamma   90.00
#
_symmetry.space_group_name_H-M   'P 1'
#
loop_
_entity.id
_entity.type
_entity.pdbx_description
1 polymer ?
#
loop_
_entity_poly.entity_id
_entity_poly.type
_entity_poly.pdbx_seq_one_letter_code
_entity_poly.pdbx_strand_id
1 'polypeptide(L)'
;MASDDLLKVLRKYDVSLDPHDIASAFDDVEQGTLLSEWVKSQLTSDTLLTKDELNSYLVIERNGKSDGLAASTDLCTIQALTDQELSDAIDELNRSTEAINKQTETLRQQQDALSRLLTTTGKAGDARFDLETKRLNKWETTRKDLNTAIELLSQGLEYRMSELEQQSKVSGGDVKKLVDEIYQSDNKLLSSLQKLGWELDTEDPEETESVDKLRGICARLIKYTVECIRTKLDRSYLESLESYVGPDGSNDAAKDEVHALQDELESLYSEILPVAQMSVEQQWLEPSLRSLSAKRGQSLGRSAEALVYMLDCLDYLLDRTGRMYGRVSAFKAHINAAAALMDTAKAELSVAVAPPVKRRSTVNSLSSPARRRPLSVTDATVTPAPRGGSSNTKPGRRSSGGAYASPLQHLLGELAINVPGIEESTPAEPAGSIQAQASYLSSTLEERAHNAAEVGRSVQSTFEGTAMSYLSDARTALQLVRDSVLAESPYAEVHLVDPGIEASIGVLAQEVHTVSSRLEGIERETAALTRGRNIKKEEIISRWGSHG
;
A
#
# COMPACT_ATOMS: atom_id res chain seq x y z
N MET A 1 53.30 -107.78 2.71
CA MET A 1 52.53 -106.60 2.26
C MET A 1 53.36 -105.64 1.41
N ALA A 2 54.67 -105.48 1.65
CA ALA A 2 55.55 -104.69 0.75
C ALA A 2 56.04 -105.46 -0.49
N SER A 3 56.15 -106.79 -0.41
CA SER A 3 56.59 -107.68 -1.50
C SER A 3 55.63 -107.69 -2.70
N ASP A 4 54.32 -107.70 -2.45
CA ASP A 4 53.29 -107.72 -3.51
C ASP A 4 53.21 -106.38 -4.27
N ASP A 5 53.44 -105.26 -3.59
CA ASP A 5 53.45 -103.95 -4.23
C ASP A 5 54.72 -103.75 -5.06
N LEU A 6 55.87 -104.25 -4.60
CA LEU A 6 57.10 -104.32 -5.41
C LEU A 6 56.87 -105.15 -6.68
N LEU A 7 56.29 -106.35 -6.58
CA LEU A 7 56.03 -107.21 -7.74
C LEU A 7 55.04 -106.58 -8.73
N LYS A 8 54.04 -105.81 -8.26
CA LYS A 8 53.11 -105.07 -9.14
C LYS A 8 53.77 -103.92 -9.87
N VAL A 9 54.70 -103.20 -9.23
CA VAL A 9 55.43 -102.12 -9.90
C VAL A 9 56.44 -102.69 -10.89
N LEU A 10 57.23 -103.71 -10.51
CA LEU A 10 58.18 -104.38 -11.41
C LEU A 10 57.52 -104.99 -12.65
N ARG A 11 56.31 -105.55 -12.50
CA ARG A 11 55.53 -106.08 -13.63
C ARG A 11 54.99 -104.98 -14.57
N LYS A 12 54.81 -103.75 -14.09
CA LYS A 12 54.42 -102.61 -14.94
C LYS A 12 55.56 -102.09 -15.82
N TYR A 13 56.81 -102.35 -15.44
CA TYR A 13 58.02 -101.89 -16.15
C TYR A 13 58.79 -103.03 -16.83
N ASP A 14 58.15 -104.19 -17.02
CA ASP A 14 58.63 -105.34 -17.81
C ASP A 14 59.96 -105.95 -17.34
N VAL A 15 60.22 -105.93 -16.03
CA VAL A 15 61.37 -106.59 -15.40
C VAL A 15 60.94 -107.94 -14.84
N SER A 16 61.43 -109.04 -15.44
CA SER A 16 61.12 -110.40 -15.00
C SER A 16 62.11 -110.88 -13.93
N LEU A 17 61.72 -110.78 -12.66
CA LEU A 17 62.41 -111.42 -11.52
C LEU A 17 61.58 -112.57 -10.97
N ASP A 18 62.26 -113.64 -10.56
CA ASP A 18 61.61 -114.85 -10.05
C ASP A 18 61.01 -114.58 -8.66
N PRO A 19 59.70 -114.84 -8.45
CA PRO A 19 58.98 -114.38 -7.26
C PRO A 19 59.38 -115.14 -5.99
N HIS A 20 60.09 -116.27 -6.11
CA HIS A 20 60.50 -117.06 -4.96
C HIS A 20 61.76 -116.48 -4.26
N ASP A 21 62.67 -115.90 -5.03
CA ASP A 21 63.91 -115.31 -4.50
C ASP A 21 63.63 -114.01 -3.73
N ILE A 22 62.66 -113.22 -4.19
CA ILE A 22 62.21 -112.00 -3.50
C ILE A 22 61.50 -112.34 -2.19
N ALA A 23 60.69 -113.41 -2.16
CA ALA A 23 60.07 -113.87 -0.93
C ALA A 23 61.12 -114.31 0.10
N SER A 24 62.18 -115.00 -0.33
CA SER A 24 63.28 -115.42 0.55
C SER A 24 64.09 -114.25 1.13
N ALA A 25 64.25 -113.15 0.39
CA ALA A 25 64.93 -111.94 0.84
C ALA A 25 64.09 -111.10 1.84
N PHE A 26 62.76 -111.25 1.80
CA PHE A 26 61.85 -110.61 2.77
C PHE A 26 61.59 -111.46 4.02
N ASP A 27 62.00 -112.74 4.03
CA ASP A 27 61.91 -113.62 5.21
C ASP A 27 62.99 -113.32 6.26
N ASP A 28 64.07 -112.62 5.88
CA ASP A 28 65.07 -112.10 6.82
C ASP A 28 64.60 -110.76 7.42
N VAL A 29 64.34 -110.72 8.73
CA VAL A 29 63.52 -109.67 9.38
C VAL A 29 64.17 -108.27 9.33
N GLU A 30 65.50 -108.20 9.39
CA GLU A 30 66.23 -106.94 9.32
C GLU A 30 66.39 -106.45 7.87
N GLN A 31 66.64 -107.35 6.92
CA GLN A 31 66.75 -106.98 5.51
C GLN A 31 65.39 -106.67 4.89
N GLY A 32 64.33 -107.39 5.26
CA GLY A 32 62.99 -107.18 4.74
C GLY A 32 62.38 -105.83 5.15
N THR A 33 62.71 -105.32 6.34
CA THR A 33 62.26 -104.00 6.80
C THR A 33 63.00 -102.88 6.07
N LEU A 34 64.33 -102.96 5.99
CA LEU A 34 65.15 -102.01 5.22
C LEU A 34 64.78 -102.01 3.73
N LEU A 35 64.55 -103.18 3.14
CA LEU A 35 64.10 -103.30 1.75
C LEU A 35 62.72 -102.69 1.58
N SER A 36 61.81 -102.84 2.55
CA SER A 36 60.47 -102.22 2.47
C SER A 36 60.49 -100.69 2.58
N GLU A 37 61.39 -100.12 3.39
CA GLU A 37 61.58 -98.67 3.51
C GLU A 37 62.30 -98.10 2.28
N TRP A 38 63.28 -98.85 1.74
CA TRP A 38 63.92 -98.54 0.48
C TRP A 38 62.93 -98.54 -0.68
N VAL A 39 62.04 -99.56 -0.75
CA VAL A 39 61.00 -99.62 -1.79
C VAL A 39 60.03 -98.45 -1.69
N LYS A 40 59.60 -98.06 -0.49
CA LYS A 40 58.70 -96.93 -0.31
C LYS A 40 59.34 -95.57 -0.65
N SER A 41 60.64 -95.42 -0.39
CA SER A 41 61.37 -94.18 -0.67
C SER A 41 61.86 -94.06 -2.11
N GLN A 42 62.11 -95.18 -2.80
CA GLN A 42 62.73 -95.17 -4.13
C GLN A 42 61.79 -95.59 -5.28
N LEU A 43 60.64 -96.23 -5.01
CA LEU A 43 59.61 -96.56 -6.02
C LEU A 43 58.36 -95.66 -5.89
N THR A 44 58.54 -94.35 -5.78
CA THR A 44 57.45 -93.36 -5.81
C THR A 44 57.24 -92.85 -7.24
N SER A 45 56.08 -92.26 -7.55
CA SER A 45 55.75 -91.75 -8.91
C SER A 45 56.77 -90.73 -9.44
N ASP A 46 57.51 -90.09 -8.54
CA ASP A 46 58.43 -89.00 -8.87
C ASP A 46 59.85 -89.53 -9.18
N THR A 47 60.15 -90.80 -8.87
CA THR A 47 61.44 -91.47 -9.14
C THR A 47 61.38 -92.48 -10.28
N LEU A 48 60.18 -92.81 -10.77
CA LEU A 48 59.97 -93.72 -11.89
C LEU A 48 59.83 -92.93 -13.19
N LEU A 49 60.74 -93.16 -14.13
CA LEU A 49 60.76 -92.45 -15.40
C LEU A 49 59.50 -92.76 -16.22
N THR A 50 58.74 -91.71 -16.55
CA THR A 50 57.54 -91.82 -17.39
C THR A 50 57.93 -92.19 -18.82
N LYS A 51 57.06 -92.85 -19.61
CA LYS A 51 57.40 -93.27 -20.99
C LYS A 51 57.85 -92.11 -21.90
N ASP A 52 57.30 -90.92 -21.68
CA ASP A 52 57.69 -89.71 -22.42
C ASP A 52 59.04 -89.14 -21.94
N GLU A 53 59.38 -89.30 -20.66
CA GLU A 53 60.67 -88.93 -20.09
C GLU A 53 61.77 -89.90 -20.51
N LEU A 54 61.47 -91.20 -20.61
CA LEU A 54 62.36 -92.22 -21.18
C LEU A 54 62.66 -91.93 -22.65
N ASN A 55 61.64 -91.59 -23.44
CA ASN A 55 61.83 -91.17 -24.83
C ASN A 55 62.68 -89.90 -24.92
N SER A 56 62.48 -88.95 -24.01
CA SER A 56 63.31 -87.74 -23.92
C SER A 56 64.76 -88.08 -23.56
N TYR A 57 64.99 -89.01 -22.63
CA TYR A 57 66.32 -89.49 -22.26
C TYR A 57 67.03 -90.21 -23.42
N LEU A 58 66.33 -91.10 -24.13
CA LEU A 58 66.87 -91.80 -25.30
C LEU A 58 67.21 -90.83 -26.45
N VAL A 59 66.44 -89.74 -26.61
CA VAL A 59 66.76 -88.67 -27.57
C VAL A 59 67.98 -87.85 -27.11
N ILE A 60 68.16 -87.64 -25.81
CA ILE A 60 69.33 -86.93 -25.24
C ILE A 60 70.60 -87.78 -25.34
N GLU A 61 70.50 -89.09 -25.13
CA GLU A 61 71.59 -90.08 -25.27
C GLU A 61 72.01 -90.21 -26.74
N ARG A 62 71.05 -90.35 -27.65
CA ARG A 62 71.30 -90.43 -29.10
C ARG A 62 71.90 -89.13 -29.68
N ASN A 63 71.64 -88.00 -29.03
CA ASN A 63 72.21 -86.69 -29.39
C ASN A 63 73.55 -86.39 -28.70
N GLY A 64 74.12 -87.32 -27.91
CA GLY A 64 75.39 -87.14 -27.21
C GLY A 64 75.40 -86.01 -26.17
N LYS A 65 74.22 -85.50 -25.80
CA LYS A 65 74.06 -84.41 -24.82
C LYS A 65 74.02 -84.93 -23.38
N SER A 66 73.79 -86.23 -23.17
CA SER A 66 73.93 -86.88 -21.87
C SER A 66 75.38 -86.87 -21.40
N ASP A 67 76.33 -87.19 -22.27
CA ASP A 67 77.77 -87.16 -21.97
C ASP A 67 78.26 -85.72 -21.79
N GLY A 68 77.68 -84.78 -22.55
CA GLY A 68 77.88 -83.34 -22.35
C GLY A 68 77.31 -82.81 -21.03
N LEU A 69 76.19 -83.36 -20.53
CA LEU A 69 75.65 -83.02 -19.22
C LEU A 69 76.46 -83.63 -18.08
N ALA A 70 76.87 -84.90 -18.18
CA ALA A 70 77.72 -85.54 -17.17
C ALA A 70 79.10 -84.88 -17.06
N ALA A 71 79.64 -84.38 -18.18
CA ALA A 71 80.86 -83.59 -18.22
C ALA A 71 80.67 -82.10 -17.87
N SER A 72 79.43 -81.56 -17.91
CA SER A 72 79.14 -80.15 -17.53
C SER A 72 78.52 -79.99 -16.15
N THR A 73 78.02 -81.05 -15.53
CA THR A 73 77.93 -81.17 -14.07
C THR A 73 79.33 -81.46 -13.52
N ASP A 74 80.22 -80.48 -13.70
CA ASP A 74 81.43 -80.38 -12.90
C ASP A 74 80.93 -80.23 -11.45
N LEU A 75 80.92 -81.33 -10.68
CA LEU A 75 80.67 -81.31 -9.24
C LEU A 75 81.72 -80.46 -8.49
N CYS A 76 82.74 -79.97 -9.19
CA CYS A 76 83.68 -78.94 -8.74
C CYS A 76 83.17 -77.49 -8.89
N THR A 77 82.10 -77.23 -9.67
CA THR A 77 81.46 -75.91 -9.80
C THR A 77 80.32 -75.69 -8.80
N ILE A 78 79.91 -76.72 -8.06
CA ILE A 78 79.33 -76.52 -6.73
C ILE A 78 80.51 -76.17 -5.82
N GLN A 79 80.98 -74.92 -5.94
CA GLN A 79 81.81 -74.32 -4.93
C GLN A 79 81.03 -74.49 -3.63
N ALA A 80 81.58 -75.28 -2.70
CA ALA A 80 80.99 -75.48 -1.39
C ALA A 80 80.66 -74.09 -0.87
N LEU A 81 79.36 -73.80 -0.75
CA LEU A 81 78.89 -72.50 -0.28
C LEU A 81 79.70 -72.22 0.96
N THR A 82 80.54 -71.19 0.90
CA THR A 82 81.39 -70.92 2.05
C THR A 82 80.46 -70.60 3.20
N ASP A 83 80.77 -71.06 4.42
CA ASP A 83 79.93 -70.77 5.59
C ASP A 83 79.60 -69.27 5.72
N GLN A 84 80.46 -68.42 5.16
CA GLN A 84 80.26 -66.98 5.01
C GLN A 84 79.13 -66.61 4.03
N GLU A 85 79.06 -67.19 2.82
CA GLU A 85 77.98 -66.93 1.86
C GLU A 85 76.63 -67.45 2.37
N LEU A 86 76.62 -68.58 3.10
CA LEU A 86 75.43 -69.04 3.82
C LEU A 86 75.01 -68.04 4.90
N SER A 87 75.97 -67.52 5.68
CA SER A 87 75.67 -66.53 6.71
C SER A 87 75.16 -65.20 6.12
N ASP A 88 75.72 -64.75 4.99
CA ASP A 88 75.30 -63.52 4.32
C ASP A 88 73.90 -63.66 3.70
N ALA A 89 73.58 -64.83 3.11
CA ALA A 89 72.24 -65.13 2.60
C ALA A 89 71.20 -65.24 3.74
N ILE A 90 71.58 -65.80 4.89
CA ILE A 90 70.73 -65.86 6.08
C ILE A 90 70.51 -64.44 6.63
N ASP A 91 71.54 -63.60 6.69
CA ASP A 91 71.42 -62.22 7.14
C ASP A 91 70.60 -61.36 6.17
N GLU A 92 70.72 -61.57 4.86
CA GLU A 92 69.91 -60.89 3.85
C GLU A 92 68.44 -61.36 3.89
N LEU A 93 68.20 -62.66 4.10
CA LEU A 93 66.86 -63.20 4.33
C LEU A 93 66.24 -62.65 5.62
N ASN A 94 67.02 -62.55 6.70
CA ASN A 94 66.58 -61.95 7.96
C ASN A 94 66.24 -60.47 7.77
N ARG A 95 67.10 -59.70 7.06
CA ARG A 95 66.82 -58.30 6.71
C ARG A 95 65.56 -58.16 5.86
N SER A 96 65.34 -59.05 4.89
CA SER A 96 64.14 -59.08 4.04
C SER A 96 62.89 -59.43 4.86
N THR A 97 63.00 -60.43 5.74
CA THR A 97 61.91 -60.85 6.63
C THR A 97 61.54 -59.73 7.61
N GLU A 98 62.52 -59.03 8.17
CA GLU A 98 62.28 -57.84 8.98
C GLU A 98 61.65 -56.70 8.18
N ALA A 99 62.07 -56.48 6.93
CA ALA A 99 61.48 -55.47 6.06
C ALA A 99 60.01 -55.80 5.72
N ILE A 100 59.70 -57.07 5.43
CA ILE A 100 58.34 -57.54 5.18
C ILE A 100 57.49 -57.45 6.46
N ASN A 101 58.04 -57.78 7.62
CA ASN A 101 57.36 -57.62 8.91
C ASN A 101 57.04 -56.15 9.20
N LYS A 102 58.00 -55.23 8.96
CA LYS A 102 57.76 -53.79 9.05
C LYS A 102 56.66 -53.34 8.08
N GLN A 103 56.68 -53.83 6.83
CA GLN A 103 55.65 -53.49 5.85
C GLN A 103 54.27 -54.01 6.23
N THR A 104 54.15 -55.26 6.66
CA THR A 104 52.87 -55.85 7.11
C THR A 104 52.33 -55.15 8.36
N GLU A 105 53.21 -54.73 9.28
CA GLU A 105 52.81 -53.93 10.43
C GLU A 105 52.32 -52.54 10.01
N THR A 106 52.99 -51.86 9.07
CA THR A 106 52.49 -50.59 8.53
C THR A 106 51.15 -50.74 7.80
N LEU A 107 50.94 -51.83 7.05
CA LEU A 107 49.67 -52.11 6.38
C LEU A 107 48.55 -52.39 7.39
N ARG A 108 48.83 -53.11 8.49
CA ARG A 108 47.88 -53.27 9.59
C ARG A 108 47.50 -51.94 10.22
N GLN A 109 48.48 -51.07 10.48
CA GLN A 109 48.23 -49.73 11.01
C GLN A 109 47.39 -48.88 10.03
N GLN A 110 47.64 -48.99 8.73
CA GLN A 110 46.84 -48.33 7.69
C GLN A 110 45.42 -48.89 7.62
N GLN A 111 45.25 -50.21 7.70
CA GLN A 111 43.94 -50.86 7.72
C GLN A 111 43.13 -50.42 8.95
N ASP A 112 43.76 -50.36 10.13
CA ASP A 112 43.12 -49.89 11.36
C ASP A 112 42.79 -48.39 11.30
N ALA A 113 43.63 -47.58 10.68
CA ALA A 113 43.35 -46.16 10.45
C ALA A 113 42.16 -45.97 9.49
N LEU A 114 42.08 -46.77 8.43
CA LEU A 114 40.98 -46.73 7.46
C LEU A 114 39.66 -47.23 8.06
N SER A 115 39.68 -48.30 8.86
CA SER A 115 38.48 -48.80 9.54
C SER A 115 37.95 -47.78 10.57
N ARG A 116 38.86 -47.11 11.30
CA ARG A 116 38.50 -45.98 12.18
C ARG A 116 37.93 -44.82 11.37
N LEU A 117 38.52 -44.45 10.24
CA LEU A 117 37.98 -43.38 9.40
C LEU A 117 36.58 -43.75 8.90
N LEU A 118 36.38 -44.95 8.37
CA LEU A 118 35.11 -45.41 7.82
C LEU A 118 33.99 -45.43 8.88
N THR A 119 34.31 -45.87 10.10
CA THR A 119 33.37 -45.82 11.23
C THR A 119 33.09 -44.38 11.69
N THR A 120 34.09 -43.49 11.71
CA THR A 120 33.86 -42.07 12.01
C THR A 120 33.05 -41.36 10.94
N THR A 121 33.26 -41.68 9.65
CA THR A 121 32.47 -41.12 8.55
C THR A 121 31.04 -41.64 8.56
N GLY A 122 30.82 -42.91 8.93
CA GLY A 122 29.48 -43.48 9.13
C GLY A 122 28.74 -42.74 10.25
N LYS A 123 29.35 -42.64 11.44
CA LYS A 123 28.78 -41.89 12.57
C LYS A 123 28.51 -40.41 12.25
N ALA A 124 29.41 -39.76 11.51
CA ALA A 124 29.21 -38.38 11.07
C ALA A 124 28.11 -38.25 10.01
N GLY A 125 27.93 -39.26 9.15
CA GLY A 125 26.83 -39.35 8.19
C GLY A 125 25.49 -39.50 8.89
N ASP A 126 25.38 -40.44 9.85
CA ASP A 126 24.17 -40.65 10.64
C ASP A 126 23.80 -39.40 11.44
N ALA A 127 24.77 -38.77 12.10
CA ALA A 127 24.55 -37.51 12.82
C ALA A 127 24.08 -36.36 11.90
N ARG A 128 24.57 -36.31 10.65
CA ARG A 128 24.10 -35.32 9.65
C ARG A 128 22.68 -35.61 9.20
N PHE A 129 22.36 -36.87 8.92
CA PHE A 129 21.02 -37.31 8.54
C PHE A 129 19.99 -37.02 9.65
N ASP A 130 20.31 -37.34 10.90
CA ASP A 130 19.48 -37.04 12.06
C ASP A 130 19.25 -35.54 12.25
N LEU A 131 20.25 -34.71 11.94
CA LEU A 131 20.14 -33.26 12.03
C LEU A 131 19.26 -32.71 10.89
N GLU A 132 19.39 -33.25 9.68
CA GLU A 132 18.59 -32.86 8.52
C GLU A 132 17.12 -33.27 8.67
N THR A 133 16.83 -34.47 9.17
CA THR A 133 15.46 -34.92 9.48
C THR A 133 14.84 -34.06 10.58
N LYS A 134 15.58 -33.74 11.65
CA LYS A 134 15.10 -32.80 12.69
C LYS A 134 14.81 -31.41 12.13
N ARG A 135 15.64 -30.90 11.20
CA ARG A 135 15.39 -29.62 10.53
C ARG A 135 14.15 -29.66 9.65
N LEU A 136 13.98 -30.72 8.86
CA LEU A 136 12.80 -30.91 8.02
C LEU A 136 11.53 -30.99 8.85
N ASN A 137 11.53 -31.77 9.93
CA ASN A 137 10.38 -31.89 10.82
C ASN A 137 10.02 -30.54 11.46
N LYS A 138 11.02 -29.80 11.97
CA LYS A 138 10.79 -28.44 12.50
C LYS A 138 10.22 -27.49 11.46
N TRP A 139 10.75 -27.54 10.23
CA TRP A 139 10.25 -26.71 9.14
C TRP A 139 8.79 -27.08 8.82
N GLU A 140 8.48 -28.37 8.76
CA GLU A 140 7.14 -28.86 8.48
C GLU A 140 6.14 -28.50 9.60
N THR A 141 6.53 -28.56 10.88
CA THR A 141 5.67 -28.10 11.98
C THR A 141 5.45 -26.60 11.90
N THR A 142 6.51 -25.80 11.74
CA THR A 142 6.35 -24.33 11.61
C THR A 142 5.49 -23.94 10.41
N ARG A 143 5.57 -24.71 9.31
CA ARG A 143 4.72 -24.49 8.14
C ARG A 143 3.26 -24.85 8.42
N LYS A 144 2.99 -25.95 9.13
CA LYS A 144 1.63 -26.32 9.55
C LYS A 144 1.06 -25.27 10.50
N ASP A 145 1.84 -24.83 11.48
CA ASP A 145 1.45 -23.80 12.44
C ASP A 145 1.16 -22.45 11.76
N LEU A 146 1.98 -22.07 10.77
CA LEU A 146 1.72 -20.87 9.95
C LEU A 146 0.45 -21.02 9.11
N ASN A 147 0.22 -22.20 8.50
CA ASN A 147 -0.99 -22.44 7.73
C ASN A 147 -2.26 -22.37 8.59
N THR A 148 -2.26 -22.96 9.78
CA THR A 148 -3.42 -22.87 10.68
C THR A 148 -3.63 -21.44 11.17
N ALA A 149 -2.57 -20.67 11.42
CA ALA A 149 -2.69 -19.24 11.75
C ALA A 149 -3.26 -18.42 10.58
N ILE A 150 -2.87 -18.71 9.33
CA ILE A 150 -3.43 -18.08 8.14
C ILE A 150 -4.92 -18.42 7.99
N GLU A 151 -5.31 -19.69 8.16
CA GLU A 151 -6.71 -20.13 8.10
C GLU A 151 -7.58 -19.48 9.18
N LEU A 152 -7.06 -19.34 10.40
CA LEU A 152 -7.78 -18.65 11.47
C LEU A 152 -7.92 -17.15 11.19
N LEU A 153 -6.88 -16.49 10.68
CA LEU A 153 -6.93 -15.07 10.32
C LEU A 153 -7.87 -14.83 9.14
N SER A 154 -7.88 -15.73 8.14
CA SER A 154 -8.76 -15.64 6.99
C SER A 154 -10.23 -15.80 7.39
N GLN A 155 -10.55 -16.78 8.24
CA GLN A 155 -11.90 -16.95 8.80
C GLN A 155 -12.33 -15.74 9.64
N GLY A 156 -11.41 -15.19 10.44
CA GLY A 156 -11.67 -13.98 11.23
C GLY A 156 -11.94 -12.75 10.35
N LEU A 157 -11.22 -12.63 9.23
CA LEU A 157 -11.42 -11.58 8.24
C LEU A 157 -12.77 -11.77 7.51
N GLU A 158 -13.13 -12.98 7.09
CA GLU A 158 -14.45 -13.28 6.49
C GLU A 158 -15.61 -12.94 7.43
N TYR A 159 -15.47 -13.27 8.72
CA TYR A 159 -16.47 -12.92 9.73
C TYR A 159 -16.64 -11.40 9.84
N ARG A 160 -15.53 -10.65 9.95
CA ARG A 160 -15.59 -9.18 10.02
C ARG A 160 -16.15 -8.54 8.76
N MET A 161 -15.86 -9.11 7.59
CA MET A 161 -16.44 -8.64 6.33
C MET A 161 -17.95 -8.86 6.30
N SER A 162 -18.41 -10.02 6.76
CA SER A 162 -19.84 -10.33 6.86
C SER A 162 -20.55 -9.40 7.86
N GLU A 163 -19.90 -9.11 8.99
CA GLU A 163 -20.38 -8.17 10.00
C GLU A 163 -20.49 -6.74 9.45
N LEU A 164 -19.45 -6.24 8.75
CA LEU A 164 -19.44 -4.93 8.10
C LEU A 164 -20.52 -4.81 7.01
N GLU A 165 -20.72 -5.88 6.22
CA GLU A 165 -21.78 -5.91 5.20
C GLU A 165 -23.17 -5.85 5.84
N GLN A 166 -23.40 -6.59 6.92
CA GLN A 166 -24.66 -6.57 7.66
C GLN A 166 -24.89 -5.20 8.32
N GLN A 167 -23.87 -4.63 8.95
CA GLN A 167 -23.92 -3.30 9.56
C GLN A 167 -24.22 -2.22 8.53
N SER A 168 -23.63 -2.30 7.31
CA SER A 168 -23.92 -1.37 6.22
C SER A 168 -25.37 -1.45 5.74
N LYS A 169 -25.97 -2.65 5.69
CA LYS A 169 -27.38 -2.85 5.30
C LYS A 169 -28.34 -2.28 6.34
N VAL A 170 -28.09 -2.58 7.63
CA VAL A 170 -28.93 -2.10 8.74
C VAL A 170 -28.86 -0.57 8.84
N SER A 171 -27.65 -0.01 8.90
CA SER A 171 -27.46 1.44 8.98
C SER A 171 -28.02 2.18 7.76
N GLY A 172 -27.93 1.59 6.56
CA GLY A 172 -28.54 2.16 5.36
C GLY A 172 -30.07 2.23 5.43
N GLY A 173 -30.72 1.25 6.08
CA GLY A 173 -32.15 1.27 6.36
C GLY A 173 -32.54 2.34 7.37
N ASP A 174 -31.75 2.50 8.43
CA ASP A 174 -32.01 3.50 9.48
C ASP A 174 -31.83 4.94 8.98
N VAL A 175 -30.81 5.19 8.16
CA VAL A 175 -30.61 6.50 7.52
C VAL A 175 -31.79 6.85 6.60
N LYS A 176 -32.32 5.89 5.84
CA LYS A 176 -33.51 6.12 5.00
C LYS A 176 -34.73 6.51 5.84
N LYS A 177 -35.02 5.75 6.90
CA LYS A 177 -36.13 6.07 7.81
C LYS A 177 -35.99 7.45 8.42
N LEU A 178 -34.79 7.82 8.88
CA LEU A 178 -34.52 9.14 9.45
C LEU A 178 -34.74 10.25 8.41
N VAL A 179 -34.27 10.06 7.18
CA VAL A 179 -34.50 11.02 6.08
C VAL A 179 -35.99 11.16 5.77
N ASP A 180 -36.74 10.05 5.74
CA ASP A 180 -38.19 10.06 5.52
C ASP A 180 -38.94 10.78 6.66
N GLU A 181 -38.55 10.56 7.91
CA GLU A 181 -39.11 11.26 9.09
C GLU A 181 -38.83 12.77 9.02
N ILE A 182 -37.62 13.17 8.61
CA ILE A 182 -37.27 14.58 8.40
C ILE A 182 -38.16 15.20 7.33
N TYR A 183 -38.26 14.58 6.15
CA TYR A 183 -39.11 15.11 5.07
C TYR A 183 -40.59 15.17 5.44
N GLN A 184 -41.10 14.22 6.22
CA GLN A 184 -42.46 14.29 6.75
C GLN A 184 -42.64 15.47 7.70
N SER A 185 -41.65 15.77 8.54
CA SER A 185 -41.71 16.94 9.43
C SER A 185 -41.61 18.26 8.65
N ASP A 186 -40.79 18.32 7.60
CA ASP A 186 -40.65 19.50 6.75
C ASP A 186 -41.92 19.75 5.93
N ASN A 187 -42.56 18.70 5.40
CA ASN A 187 -43.84 18.80 4.71
C ASN A 187 -44.96 19.32 5.62
N LYS A 188 -44.96 18.94 6.90
CA LYS A 188 -45.90 19.51 7.88
C LYS A 188 -45.67 21.02 8.05
N LEU A 189 -44.41 21.46 8.16
CA LEU A 189 -44.07 22.88 8.25
C LEU A 189 -44.50 23.64 6.98
N LEU A 190 -44.18 23.11 5.79
CA LEU A 190 -44.61 23.69 4.51
C LEU A 190 -46.14 23.78 4.39
N SER A 191 -46.88 22.77 4.86
CA SER A 191 -48.34 22.82 4.87
C SER A 191 -48.88 23.90 5.82
N SER A 192 -48.21 24.18 6.94
CA SER A 192 -48.57 25.30 7.83
C SER A 192 -48.20 26.66 7.22
N LEU A 193 -47.09 26.73 6.50
CA LEU A 193 -46.66 27.92 5.75
C LEU A 193 -47.68 28.27 4.66
N GLN A 194 -48.15 27.24 3.93
CA GLN A 194 -49.18 27.40 2.90
C GLN A 194 -50.48 27.95 3.50
N LYS A 195 -50.92 27.43 4.66
CA LYS A 195 -52.11 27.95 5.35
C LYS A 195 -51.94 29.41 5.75
N LEU A 196 -50.78 29.76 6.30
CA LEU A 196 -50.47 31.16 6.65
C LEU A 196 -50.43 32.06 5.40
N GLY A 197 -49.92 31.56 4.28
CA GLY A 197 -49.96 32.28 3.01
C GLY A 197 -51.38 32.54 2.52
N TRP A 198 -52.30 31.57 2.69
CA TRP A 198 -53.71 31.74 2.33
C TRP A 198 -54.41 32.76 3.24
N GLU A 199 -54.04 32.81 4.53
CA GLU A 199 -54.52 33.81 5.48
C GLU A 199 -53.98 35.23 5.18
N LEU A 200 -52.84 35.34 4.48
CA LEU A 200 -52.25 36.62 4.07
C LEU A 200 -52.78 37.15 2.74
N ASP A 201 -53.12 36.25 1.80
CA ASP A 201 -53.57 36.58 0.44
C ASP A 201 -55.04 37.03 0.39
N THR A 202 -55.80 36.81 1.45
CA THR A 202 -57.12 37.42 1.61
C THR A 202 -56.96 38.90 1.93
N GLU A 203 -56.73 39.74 0.91
CA GLU A 203 -57.04 41.16 1.01
C GLU A 203 -58.53 41.27 1.38
N ASP A 204 -58.85 41.86 2.55
CA ASP A 204 -60.25 42.01 2.99
C ASP A 204 -61.03 42.80 1.93
N PRO A 205 -61.91 42.16 1.12
CA PRO A 205 -62.69 42.87 0.10
C PRO A 205 -63.65 43.87 0.75
N GLU A 206 -63.94 43.69 2.04
CA GLU A 206 -64.69 44.62 2.86
C GLU A 206 -63.98 45.98 3.02
N GLU A 207 -62.64 46.02 3.06
CA GLU A 207 -61.89 47.27 3.24
C GLU A 207 -61.96 48.15 1.99
N THR A 208 -61.81 47.57 0.79
CA THR A 208 -61.92 48.31 -0.48
C THR A 208 -63.35 48.79 -0.72
N GLU A 209 -64.34 47.92 -0.49
CA GLU A 209 -65.75 48.30 -0.54
C GLU A 209 -66.11 49.38 0.50
N SER A 210 -65.48 49.37 1.67
CA SER A 210 -65.75 50.38 2.71
C SER A 210 -65.26 51.78 2.32
N VAL A 211 -64.16 51.88 1.56
CA VAL A 211 -63.66 53.16 1.01
C VAL A 211 -64.63 53.73 -0.01
N ASP A 212 -65.14 52.90 -0.91
CA ASP A 212 -66.09 53.33 -1.94
C ASP A 212 -67.44 53.70 -1.32
N LYS A 213 -67.93 52.92 -0.35
CA LYS A 213 -69.13 53.25 0.45
C LYS A 213 -68.96 54.57 1.19
N LEU A 214 -67.79 54.82 1.81
CA LEU A 214 -67.47 56.07 2.50
C LEU A 214 -67.49 57.27 1.55
N ARG A 215 -66.83 57.16 0.38
CA ARG A 215 -66.85 58.20 -0.66
C ARG A 215 -68.28 58.47 -1.16
N GLY A 216 -69.08 57.43 -1.38
CA GLY A 216 -70.48 57.54 -1.79
C GLY A 216 -71.39 58.16 -0.72
N ILE A 217 -71.13 57.93 0.58
CA ILE A 217 -71.84 58.60 1.68
C ILE A 217 -71.44 60.07 1.76
N CYS A 218 -70.16 60.40 1.65
CA CYS A 218 -69.67 61.78 1.68
C CYS A 218 -70.22 62.59 0.50
N ALA A 219 -70.27 62.02 -0.71
CA ALA A 219 -70.86 62.67 -1.88
C ALA A 219 -72.37 62.97 -1.67
N ARG A 220 -73.11 62.04 -1.06
CA ARG A 220 -74.52 62.27 -0.70
C ARG A 220 -74.67 63.35 0.38
N LEU A 221 -73.78 63.38 1.36
CA LEU A 221 -73.78 64.41 2.41
C LEU A 221 -73.50 65.80 1.83
N ILE A 222 -72.54 65.92 0.90
CA ILE A 222 -72.28 67.17 0.16
C ILE A 222 -73.53 67.61 -0.59
N LYS A 223 -74.18 66.69 -1.32
CA LYS A 223 -75.43 67.00 -2.03
C LYS A 223 -76.52 67.54 -1.09
N TYR A 224 -76.79 66.84 0.01
CA TYR A 224 -77.83 67.26 0.96
C TYR A 224 -77.50 68.56 1.71
N THR A 225 -76.23 68.80 2.02
CA THR A 225 -75.81 70.05 2.67
C THR A 225 -75.96 71.24 1.72
N VAL A 226 -75.56 71.10 0.45
CA VAL A 226 -75.78 72.12 -0.58
C VAL A 226 -77.27 72.38 -0.79
N GLU A 227 -78.09 71.34 -0.94
CA GLU A 227 -79.55 71.49 -1.10
C GLU A 227 -80.19 72.13 0.14
N CYS A 228 -79.76 71.78 1.36
CA CYS A 228 -80.26 72.38 2.59
C CYS A 228 -79.86 73.85 2.74
N ILE A 229 -78.62 74.21 2.42
CA ILE A 229 -78.18 75.61 2.47
C ILE A 229 -78.92 76.43 1.41
N ARG A 230 -79.08 75.91 0.19
CA ARG A 230 -79.84 76.58 -0.88
C ARG A 230 -81.29 76.83 -0.49
N THR A 231 -81.99 75.80 -0.01
CA THR A 231 -83.38 75.93 0.43
C THR A 231 -83.55 76.88 1.63
N LYS A 232 -82.59 76.94 2.55
CA LYS A 232 -82.57 77.94 3.63
C LYS A 232 -82.35 79.35 3.11
N LEU A 233 -81.45 79.51 2.13
CA LEU A 233 -81.14 80.79 1.49
C LEU A 233 -82.36 81.31 0.72
N ASP A 234 -82.98 80.47 -0.12
CA ASP A 234 -84.22 80.74 -0.84
C ASP A 234 -85.33 81.16 0.12
N ARG A 235 -85.49 80.42 1.24
CA ARG A 235 -86.45 80.77 2.27
C ARG A 235 -86.17 82.16 2.88
N SER A 236 -84.93 82.43 3.28
CA SER A 236 -84.56 83.72 3.87
C SER A 236 -84.69 84.89 2.89
N TYR A 237 -84.43 84.65 1.60
CA TYR A 237 -84.60 85.62 0.54
C TYR A 237 -86.09 85.94 0.33
N LEU A 238 -86.95 84.92 0.27
CA LEU A 238 -88.40 85.10 0.16
C LEU A 238 -89.00 85.78 1.41
N GLU A 239 -88.57 85.40 2.62
CA GLU A 239 -88.97 86.05 3.87
C GLU A 239 -88.52 87.53 3.91
N SER A 240 -87.32 87.82 3.38
CA SER A 240 -86.81 89.20 3.26
C SER A 240 -87.68 90.00 2.26
N LEU A 241 -87.97 89.44 1.09
CA LEU A 241 -88.85 90.09 0.11
C LEU A 241 -90.26 90.36 0.68
N GLU A 242 -90.83 89.42 1.43
CA GLU A 242 -92.14 89.60 2.08
C GLU A 242 -92.10 90.74 3.12
N SER A 243 -90.99 90.87 3.85
CA SER A 243 -90.78 91.98 4.80
C SER A 243 -90.58 93.35 4.14
N TYR A 244 -90.04 93.40 2.92
CA TYR A 244 -89.82 94.63 2.13
C TYR A 244 -91.10 95.12 1.42
N VAL A 245 -92.09 94.25 1.17
CA VAL A 245 -93.37 94.60 0.50
C VAL A 245 -94.40 95.24 1.47
N GLY A 246 -93.94 95.75 2.62
CA GLY A 246 -94.75 96.58 3.53
C GLY A 246 -95.29 97.87 2.88
N PRO A 247 -96.36 98.48 3.43
CA PRO A 247 -97.30 99.33 2.67
C PRO A 247 -96.84 100.75 2.31
N ASP A 248 -95.59 101.14 2.51
CA ASP A 248 -95.11 102.51 2.22
C ASP A 248 -94.02 102.52 1.14
N GLY A 249 -94.37 103.07 -0.02
CA GLY A 249 -93.61 103.01 -1.26
C GLY A 249 -92.41 103.96 -1.35
N SER A 250 -91.28 103.40 -1.79
CA SER A 250 -90.31 104.07 -2.66
C SER A 250 -89.71 103.02 -3.61
N ASN A 251 -90.15 103.02 -4.86
CA ASN A 251 -90.11 101.84 -5.75
C ASN A 251 -88.86 101.70 -6.65
N ASP A 252 -87.88 102.61 -6.61
CA ASP A 252 -86.66 102.48 -7.43
C ASP A 252 -85.41 102.14 -6.61
N ALA A 253 -85.19 102.79 -5.45
CA ALA A 253 -84.08 102.43 -4.55
C ALA A 253 -84.20 100.99 -4.01
N ALA A 254 -85.42 100.55 -3.71
CA ALA A 254 -85.68 99.18 -3.25
C ALA A 254 -85.46 98.12 -4.34
N LYS A 255 -85.57 98.47 -5.63
CA LYS A 255 -85.30 97.52 -6.72
C LYS A 255 -83.81 97.34 -6.97
N ASP A 256 -83.04 98.42 -6.89
CA ASP A 256 -81.58 98.35 -7.00
C ASP A 256 -80.98 97.55 -5.83
N GLU A 257 -81.51 97.70 -4.61
CA GLU A 257 -81.13 96.87 -3.46
C GLU A 257 -81.52 95.40 -3.63
N VAL A 258 -82.71 95.10 -4.15
CA VAL A 258 -83.13 93.72 -4.44
C VAL A 258 -82.27 93.09 -5.55
N HIS A 259 -81.90 93.85 -6.57
CA HIS A 259 -80.99 93.38 -7.62
C HIS A 259 -79.58 93.12 -7.08
N ALA A 260 -79.04 94.00 -6.23
CA ALA A 260 -77.76 93.78 -5.57
C ALA A 260 -77.79 92.53 -4.68
N LEU A 261 -78.87 92.32 -3.90
CA LEU A 261 -79.05 91.12 -3.10
C LEU A 261 -79.19 89.85 -3.96
N GLN A 262 -79.81 89.95 -5.14
CA GLN A 262 -79.89 88.84 -6.09
C GLN A 262 -78.51 88.47 -6.65
N ASP A 263 -77.70 89.46 -7.03
CA ASP A 263 -76.34 89.24 -7.52
C ASP A 263 -75.44 88.62 -6.43
N GLU A 264 -75.59 89.07 -5.18
CA GLU A 264 -74.92 88.49 -4.02
C GLU A 264 -75.38 87.04 -3.74
N LEU A 265 -76.68 86.76 -3.90
CA LEU A 265 -77.27 85.42 -3.77
C LEU A 265 -76.70 84.46 -4.83
N GLU A 266 -76.62 84.91 -6.08
CA GLU A 266 -76.06 84.14 -7.20
C GLU A 266 -74.56 83.88 -7.00
N SER A 267 -73.82 84.87 -6.50
CA SER A 267 -72.42 84.70 -6.09
C SER A 267 -72.30 83.64 -4.97
N LEU A 268 -73.15 83.72 -3.94
CA LEU A 268 -73.15 82.76 -2.83
C LEU A 268 -73.51 81.34 -3.30
N TYR A 269 -74.42 81.18 -4.28
CA TYR A 269 -74.75 79.88 -4.86
C TYR A 269 -73.57 79.19 -5.57
N SER A 270 -72.65 79.98 -6.12
CA SER A 270 -71.42 79.45 -6.72
C SER A 270 -70.42 78.96 -5.66
N GLU A 271 -70.42 79.57 -4.47
CA GLU A 271 -69.48 79.29 -3.39
C GLU A 271 -69.95 78.16 -2.44
N ILE A 272 -71.27 77.95 -2.31
CA ILE A 272 -71.85 76.93 -1.41
C ILE A 272 -71.34 75.52 -1.72
N LEU A 273 -71.21 75.14 -3.01
CA LEU A 273 -70.76 73.80 -3.38
C LEU A 273 -69.28 73.55 -3.02
N PRO A 274 -68.31 74.40 -3.43
CA PRO A 274 -66.91 74.28 -3.01
C PRO A 274 -66.74 74.25 -1.48
N VAL A 275 -67.45 75.11 -0.73
CA VAL A 275 -67.34 75.16 0.73
C VAL A 275 -67.95 73.91 1.39
N ALA A 276 -69.10 73.44 0.91
CA ALA A 276 -69.70 72.20 1.39
C ALA A 276 -68.80 70.99 1.11
N GLN A 277 -68.20 70.92 -0.08
CA GLN A 277 -67.22 69.89 -0.41
C GLN A 277 -66.02 69.91 0.54
N MET A 278 -65.37 71.07 0.70
CA MET A 278 -64.21 71.21 1.57
C MET A 278 -64.54 70.88 3.04
N SER A 279 -65.69 71.30 3.54
CA SER A 279 -66.10 71.02 4.92
C SER A 279 -66.36 69.52 5.18
N VAL A 280 -67.02 68.83 4.26
CA VAL A 280 -67.30 67.39 4.39
C VAL A 280 -66.01 66.59 4.21
N GLU A 281 -65.16 66.98 3.27
CA GLU A 281 -63.87 66.35 3.06
C GLU A 281 -62.97 66.45 4.30
N GLN A 282 -62.88 67.64 4.90
CA GLN A 282 -62.03 67.89 6.06
C GLN A 282 -62.57 67.25 7.36
N GLN A 283 -63.89 67.27 7.58
CA GLN A 283 -64.49 66.75 8.81
C GLN A 283 -64.66 65.23 8.81
N TRP A 284 -64.97 64.63 7.66
CA TRP A 284 -65.43 63.24 7.61
C TRP A 284 -64.59 62.35 6.69
N LEU A 285 -64.26 62.82 5.48
CA LEU A 285 -63.55 61.99 4.51
C LEU A 285 -62.09 61.77 4.93
N GLU A 286 -61.34 62.83 5.17
CA GLU A 286 -59.92 62.74 5.52
C GLU A 286 -59.66 61.97 6.82
N PRO A 287 -60.37 62.23 7.95
CA PRO A 287 -60.13 61.47 9.18
C PRO A 287 -60.47 59.98 9.03
N SER A 288 -61.53 59.66 8.29
CA SER A 288 -61.94 58.28 8.03
C SER A 288 -60.93 57.57 7.13
N LEU A 289 -60.45 58.23 6.06
CA LEU A 289 -59.38 57.69 5.21
C LEU A 289 -58.07 57.51 5.98
N ARG A 290 -57.69 58.45 6.86
CA ARG A 290 -56.52 58.28 7.74
C ARG A 290 -56.69 57.08 8.66
N SER A 291 -57.87 56.91 9.29
CA SER A 291 -58.14 55.74 10.14
C SER A 291 -58.09 54.41 9.37
N LEU A 292 -58.58 54.39 8.13
CA LEU A 292 -58.54 53.21 7.27
C LEU A 292 -57.13 52.91 6.78
N SER A 293 -56.36 53.94 6.44
CA SER A 293 -54.94 53.80 6.08
C SER A 293 -54.09 53.31 7.27
N ALA A 294 -54.41 53.70 8.51
CA ALA A 294 -53.73 53.21 9.70
C ALA A 294 -54.04 51.73 9.95
N LYS A 295 -55.29 51.29 9.75
CA LYS A 295 -55.67 49.88 9.79
C LYS A 295 -54.95 49.06 8.70
N ARG A 296 -54.90 49.59 7.47
CA ARG A 296 -54.13 48.99 6.37
C ARG A 296 -52.63 48.93 6.67
N GLY A 297 -52.08 49.92 7.35
CA GLY A 297 -50.70 49.90 7.84
C GLY A 297 -50.48 48.81 8.88
N GLN A 298 -51.45 48.55 9.76
CA GLN A 298 -51.39 47.48 10.75
C GLN A 298 -51.54 46.08 10.13
N SER A 299 -52.42 45.91 9.13
CA SER A 299 -52.53 44.65 8.39
C SER A 299 -51.27 44.38 7.55
N LEU A 300 -50.70 45.40 6.92
CA LEU A 300 -49.39 45.31 6.25
C LEU A 300 -48.25 44.99 7.23
N GLY A 301 -48.30 45.52 8.45
CA GLY A 301 -47.34 45.17 9.50
C GLY A 301 -47.42 43.70 9.90
N ARG A 302 -48.64 43.18 10.09
CA ARG A 302 -48.85 41.74 10.37
C ARG A 302 -48.42 40.85 9.21
N SER A 303 -48.67 41.27 7.96
CA SER A 303 -48.23 40.51 6.79
C SER A 303 -46.71 40.55 6.63
N ALA A 304 -46.06 41.68 6.93
CA ALA A 304 -44.60 41.78 6.97
C ALA A 304 -43.99 40.87 8.05
N GLU A 305 -44.54 40.85 9.27
CA GLU A 305 -44.11 39.94 10.33
C GLU A 305 -44.32 38.46 9.95
N ALA A 306 -45.45 38.12 9.33
CA ALA A 306 -45.71 36.79 8.83
C ALA A 306 -44.75 36.39 7.70
N LEU A 307 -44.40 37.31 6.78
CA LEU A 307 -43.40 37.08 5.72
C LEU A 307 -42.00 36.87 6.28
N VAL A 308 -41.59 37.62 7.31
CA VAL A 308 -40.32 37.39 8.01
C VAL A 308 -40.31 35.99 8.64
N TYR A 309 -41.39 35.61 9.33
CA TYR A 309 -41.52 34.26 9.88
C TYR A 309 -41.47 33.18 8.79
N MET A 310 -42.11 33.40 7.64
CA MET A 310 -42.05 32.48 6.51
C MET A 310 -40.63 32.34 5.96
N LEU A 311 -39.90 33.46 5.84
CA LEU A 311 -38.50 33.47 5.42
C LEU A 311 -37.61 32.70 6.40
N ASP A 312 -37.75 32.95 7.71
CA ASP A 312 -37.01 32.24 8.77
C ASP A 312 -37.29 30.73 8.73
N CYS A 313 -38.53 30.33 8.47
CA CYS A 313 -38.89 28.92 8.30
C CYS A 313 -38.23 28.29 7.06
N LEU A 314 -38.18 29.02 5.95
CA LEU A 314 -37.53 28.55 4.72
C LEU A 314 -36.01 28.46 4.90
N ASP A 315 -35.38 29.42 5.56
CA ASP A 315 -33.95 29.38 5.91
C ASP A 315 -33.65 28.21 6.85
N TYR A 316 -34.52 27.94 7.84
CA TYR A 316 -34.42 26.76 8.70
C TYR A 316 -34.48 25.45 7.89
N LEU A 317 -35.40 25.35 6.92
CA LEU A 317 -35.49 24.19 6.03
C LEU A 317 -34.24 24.03 5.16
N LEU A 318 -33.68 25.12 4.65
CA LEU A 318 -32.44 25.11 3.86
C LEU A 318 -31.22 24.67 4.68
N ASP A 319 -31.04 25.22 5.89
CA ASP A 319 -29.94 24.80 6.78
C ASP A 319 -30.10 23.33 7.20
N ARG A 320 -31.32 22.91 7.55
CA ARG A 320 -31.60 21.52 7.93
C ARG A 320 -31.34 20.54 6.79
N THR A 321 -31.79 20.84 5.58
CA THR A 321 -31.53 20.01 4.39
C THR A 321 -30.04 19.99 4.02
N GLY A 322 -29.34 21.11 4.13
CA GLY A 322 -27.87 21.18 3.96
C GLY A 322 -27.12 20.30 4.95
N ARG A 323 -27.47 20.36 6.24
CA ARG A 323 -26.88 19.50 7.28
C ARG A 323 -27.18 18.02 7.06
N MET A 324 -28.41 17.70 6.64
CA MET A 324 -28.80 16.32 6.32
C MET A 324 -28.01 15.81 5.11
N TYR A 325 -27.89 16.61 4.05
CA TYR A 325 -27.08 16.26 2.89
C TYR A 325 -25.63 15.98 3.27
N GLY A 326 -25.01 16.84 4.08
CA GLY A 326 -23.65 16.61 4.59
C GLY A 326 -23.50 15.29 5.34
N ARG A 327 -24.45 14.96 6.23
CA ARG A 327 -24.46 13.69 6.99
C ARG A 327 -24.66 12.47 6.08
N VAL A 328 -25.60 12.53 5.15
CA VAL A 328 -25.87 11.44 4.20
C VAL A 328 -24.69 11.23 3.25
N SER A 329 -24.06 12.30 2.78
CA SER A 329 -22.86 12.24 1.95
C SER A 329 -21.68 11.60 2.70
N ALA A 330 -21.43 12.01 3.95
CA ALA A 330 -20.39 11.39 4.80
C ALA A 330 -20.69 9.90 5.05
N PHE A 331 -21.94 9.56 5.36
CA PHE A 331 -22.37 8.18 5.52
C PHE A 331 -22.17 7.35 4.24
N LYS A 332 -22.50 7.91 3.07
CA LYS A 332 -22.29 7.27 1.78
C LYS A 332 -20.79 7.07 1.48
N ALA A 333 -19.96 8.04 1.82
CA ALA A 333 -18.51 7.93 1.71
C ALA A 333 -17.97 6.81 2.62
N HIS A 334 -18.47 6.69 3.87
CA HIS A 334 -18.12 5.59 4.77
C HIS A 334 -18.53 4.21 4.22
N ILE A 335 -19.75 4.08 3.67
CA ILE A 335 -20.18 2.83 3.02
C ILE A 335 -19.26 2.49 1.84
N ASN A 336 -18.95 3.46 0.99
CA ASN A 336 -18.11 3.24 -0.18
C ASN A 336 -16.67 2.84 0.23
N ALA A 337 -16.12 3.47 1.27
CA ALA A 337 -14.82 3.10 1.83
C ALA A 337 -14.85 1.69 2.45
N ALA A 338 -15.91 1.34 3.19
CA ALA A 338 -16.09 0.00 3.73
C ALA A 338 -16.23 -1.05 2.61
N ALA A 339 -16.95 -0.73 1.53
CA ALA A 339 -17.07 -1.60 0.36
C ALA A 339 -15.72 -1.79 -0.34
N ALA A 340 -14.93 -0.73 -0.55
CA ALA A 340 -13.59 -0.84 -1.12
C ALA A 340 -12.66 -1.69 -0.23
N LEU A 341 -12.71 -1.52 1.09
CA LEU A 341 -11.97 -2.38 2.02
C LEU A 341 -12.41 -3.84 1.93
N MET A 342 -13.72 -4.10 1.85
CA MET A 342 -14.24 -5.45 1.64
C MET A 342 -13.76 -6.03 0.31
N ASP A 343 -13.75 -5.28 -0.78
CA ASP A 343 -13.30 -5.76 -2.09
C ASP A 343 -11.80 -6.06 -2.10
N THR A 344 -10.98 -5.20 -1.49
CA THR A 344 -9.54 -5.48 -1.32
C THR A 344 -9.31 -6.72 -0.45
N ALA A 345 -10.07 -6.89 0.63
CA ALA A 345 -9.99 -8.05 1.50
C ALA A 345 -10.43 -9.34 0.77
N LYS A 346 -11.46 -9.28 -0.10
CA LYS A 346 -11.87 -10.41 -0.96
C LYS A 346 -10.77 -10.74 -1.98
N ALA A 347 -10.15 -9.72 -2.56
CA ALA A 347 -9.06 -9.90 -3.51
C ALA A 347 -7.88 -10.62 -2.85
N GLU A 348 -7.41 -10.14 -1.68
CA GLU A 348 -6.32 -10.78 -0.91
C GLU A 348 -6.66 -12.21 -0.49
N LEU A 349 -7.91 -12.47 -0.08
CA LEU A 349 -8.37 -13.81 0.28
C LEU A 349 -8.43 -14.76 -0.93
N SER A 350 -8.70 -14.22 -2.13
CA SER A 350 -8.76 -14.98 -3.38
C SER A 350 -7.39 -15.28 -3.99
N VAL A 351 -6.32 -14.59 -3.53
CA VAL A 351 -4.95 -14.91 -3.93
C VAL A 351 -4.57 -16.24 -3.30
N ALA A 352 -4.80 -17.32 -4.05
CA ALA A 352 -4.31 -18.64 -3.68
C ALA A 352 -2.78 -18.57 -3.51
N VAL A 353 -2.30 -18.89 -2.31
CA VAL A 353 -0.87 -19.10 -2.03
C VAL A 353 -0.37 -20.11 -3.06
N ALA A 354 0.41 -19.64 -4.03
CA ALA A 354 0.92 -20.48 -5.09
C ALA A 354 1.63 -21.69 -4.47
N PRO A 355 1.31 -22.93 -4.89
CA PRO A 355 1.95 -24.11 -4.34
C PRO A 355 3.47 -23.98 -4.58
N PRO A 356 4.31 -24.40 -3.61
CA PRO A 356 5.75 -24.28 -3.76
C PRO A 356 6.16 -25.04 -5.00
N VAL A 357 6.74 -24.32 -5.98
CA VAL A 357 7.37 -24.91 -7.16
C VAL A 357 8.30 -25.99 -6.64
N LYS A 358 7.99 -27.26 -6.92
CA LYS A 358 8.86 -28.39 -6.61
C LYS A 358 10.17 -28.15 -7.36
N ARG A 359 11.14 -27.51 -6.71
CA ARG A 359 12.52 -27.51 -7.18
C ARG A 359 12.92 -28.98 -7.23
N ARG A 360 12.98 -29.55 -8.44
CA ARG A 360 13.69 -30.81 -8.69
C ARG A 360 15.08 -30.62 -8.10
N SER A 361 15.34 -31.29 -6.98
CA SER A 361 16.69 -31.40 -6.44
C SER A 361 17.49 -32.27 -7.41
N THR A 362 18.08 -31.65 -8.43
CA THR A 362 19.26 -32.25 -9.05
C THR A 362 20.35 -32.20 -8.00
N VAL A 363 20.57 -33.36 -7.37
CA VAL A 363 21.76 -33.67 -6.58
C VAL A 363 22.95 -33.53 -7.51
N ASN A 364 23.52 -32.34 -7.60
CA ASN A 364 24.85 -32.10 -8.13
C ASN A 364 25.57 -31.21 -7.13
N SER A 365 26.50 -31.84 -6.42
CA SER A 365 27.67 -31.28 -5.75
C SER A 365 27.93 -29.79 -6.03
N LEU A 366 27.70 -28.96 -5.01
CA LEU A 366 28.29 -27.63 -4.94
C LEU A 366 29.04 -27.48 -3.62
N SER A 367 30.34 -27.69 -3.77
CA SER A 367 31.42 -27.02 -3.08
C SER A 367 31.08 -25.54 -2.77
N SER A 368 31.53 -25.09 -1.61
CA SER A 368 31.35 -23.74 -1.06
C SER A 368 31.56 -22.59 -2.06
N PRO A 369 30.81 -21.48 -1.93
CA PRO A 369 30.99 -20.29 -2.78
C PRO A 369 32.21 -19.50 -2.31
N ALA A 370 33.39 -19.88 -2.79
CA ALA A 370 34.55 -19.01 -2.76
C ALA A 370 34.34 -17.89 -3.79
N ARG A 371 34.08 -16.69 -3.26
CA ARG A 371 34.16 -15.36 -3.86
C ARG A 371 35.11 -15.33 -5.08
N ARG A 372 34.57 -15.43 -6.30
CA ARG A 372 35.28 -15.03 -7.53
C ARG A 372 34.91 -13.58 -7.84
N ARG A 373 35.87 -12.69 -7.64
CA ARG A 373 35.87 -11.32 -8.16
C ARG A 373 36.07 -11.39 -9.68
N PRO A 374 35.22 -10.79 -10.52
CA PRO A 374 35.59 -10.54 -11.91
C PRO A 374 36.46 -9.28 -11.98
N LEU A 375 37.66 -9.43 -12.53
CA LEU A 375 38.45 -8.32 -13.06
C LEU A 375 37.80 -7.90 -14.37
N SER A 376 37.24 -6.69 -14.41
CA SER A 376 36.98 -5.97 -15.65
C SER A 376 37.66 -4.61 -15.57
N VAL A 377 38.57 -4.42 -16.50
CA VAL A 377 39.21 -3.17 -16.89
C VAL A 377 38.12 -2.21 -17.37
N THR A 378 38.06 -0.99 -16.83
CA THR A 378 37.97 0.26 -17.59
C THR A 378 37.83 1.47 -16.66
N ASP A 379 38.64 2.46 -17.01
CA ASP A 379 38.49 3.89 -16.86
C ASP A 379 38.77 4.62 -15.54
N ALA A 380 39.46 5.73 -15.76
CA ALA A 380 40.14 6.57 -14.81
C ALA A 380 39.20 7.62 -14.20
N THR A 381 39.42 7.96 -12.93
CA THR A 381 39.23 9.32 -12.36
C THR A 381 39.76 9.37 -10.92
N VAL A 382 41.05 9.65 -10.81
CA VAL A 382 41.69 10.70 -9.98
C VAL A 382 41.04 11.08 -8.61
N THR A 383 41.67 10.54 -7.54
CA THR A 383 42.02 11.13 -6.20
C THR A 383 40.98 11.36 -5.07
N PRO A 384 41.41 11.44 -3.78
CA PRO A 384 42.37 10.59 -3.05
C PRO A 384 41.89 10.17 -1.63
N ALA A 385 42.51 9.14 -1.08
CA ALA A 385 42.35 8.67 0.30
C ALA A 385 43.15 9.51 1.33
N PRO A 386 42.82 9.47 2.63
CA PRO A 386 43.80 9.67 3.69
C PRO A 386 44.41 8.33 4.13
N ARG A 387 45.75 8.32 4.16
CA ARG A 387 46.61 7.31 4.77
C ARG A 387 46.57 7.41 6.30
N GLY A 388 46.58 6.26 6.97
CA GLY A 388 47.04 6.07 8.35
C GLY A 388 46.88 4.60 8.70
N GLY A 389 47.91 3.76 8.53
CA GLY A 389 48.87 3.42 9.58
C GLY A 389 48.60 1.97 10.02
N SER A 390 49.13 0.97 9.31
CA SER A 390 50.30 0.19 9.75
C SER A 390 50.22 -0.30 11.20
N SER A 391 49.86 -1.57 11.39
CA SER A 391 50.70 -2.46 12.20
C SER A 391 50.56 -3.91 11.78
N ASN A 392 51.72 -4.56 11.70
CA ASN A 392 51.92 -5.98 11.46
C ASN A 392 51.29 -6.83 12.57
N THR A 393 50.55 -7.87 12.22
CA THR A 393 50.62 -9.16 12.94
C THR A 393 50.51 -10.33 11.98
N LYS A 394 51.46 -11.25 12.09
CA LYS A 394 51.58 -12.49 11.32
C LYS A 394 50.46 -13.47 11.71
N PRO A 395 50.04 -14.39 10.82
CA PRO A 395 49.12 -15.46 11.19
C PRO A 395 49.87 -16.54 11.98
N GLY A 396 49.66 -16.55 13.29
CA GLY A 396 50.13 -17.59 14.20
C GLY A 396 49.29 -18.86 14.08
N ARG A 397 49.89 -19.90 13.51
CA ARG A 397 49.40 -21.28 13.51
C ARG A 397 49.79 -21.94 14.84
N ARG A 398 48.83 -22.49 15.62
CA ARG A 398 48.94 -23.68 16.53
C ARG A 398 47.71 -23.75 17.46
N SER A 399 46.90 -24.81 17.35
CA SER A 399 46.94 -26.06 18.15
C SER A 399 46.44 -25.92 19.59
N SER A 400 45.39 -26.68 19.90
CA SER A 400 45.08 -27.32 21.20
C SER A 400 45.68 -26.71 22.48
N GLY A 401 44.82 -26.13 23.31
CA GLY A 401 45.11 -25.86 24.71
C GLY A 401 43.86 -25.33 25.39
N GLY A 402 43.28 -26.11 26.29
CA GLY A 402 42.11 -25.68 27.06
C GLY A 402 42.46 -24.48 27.94
N ALA A 403 41.80 -23.36 27.67
CA ALA A 403 41.54 -22.31 28.63
C ALA A 403 40.12 -21.85 28.36
N TYR A 404 39.26 -21.86 29.39
CA TYR A 404 37.89 -21.40 29.30
C TYR A 404 37.89 -19.93 28.86
N ALA A 405 37.72 -19.68 27.55
CA ALA A 405 37.36 -18.36 27.07
C ALA A 405 36.04 -17.99 27.74
N SER A 406 36.02 -16.87 28.47
CA SER A 406 34.82 -16.37 29.13
C SER A 406 33.66 -16.34 28.11
N PRO A 407 32.46 -16.89 28.42
CA PRO A 407 31.32 -16.94 27.48
C PRO A 407 31.00 -15.61 26.82
N LEU A 408 31.32 -14.50 27.50
CA LEU A 408 31.16 -13.14 27.02
C LEU A 408 32.09 -12.83 25.82
N GLN A 409 33.32 -13.35 25.79
CA GLN A 409 34.25 -13.16 24.67
C GLN A 409 33.81 -13.93 23.42
N HIS A 410 33.23 -15.12 23.60
CA HIS A 410 32.65 -15.88 22.48
C HIS A 410 31.47 -15.13 21.86
N LEU A 411 30.60 -14.55 22.69
CA LEU A 411 29.44 -13.76 22.26
C LEU A 411 29.88 -12.45 21.56
N LEU A 412 30.88 -11.75 22.10
CA LEU A 412 31.44 -10.57 21.45
C LEU A 412 32.14 -10.90 20.13
N GLY A 413 32.79 -12.07 20.03
CA GLY A 413 33.36 -12.59 18.78
C GLY A 413 32.29 -12.90 17.74
N GLU A 414 31.16 -13.50 18.14
CA GLU A 414 30.00 -13.72 17.26
C GLU A 414 29.36 -12.40 16.79
N LEU A 415 29.39 -11.36 17.62
CA LEU A 415 28.93 -10.00 17.29
C LEU A 415 29.98 -9.17 16.52
N ALA A 416 31.14 -9.75 16.20
CA ALA A 416 32.29 -9.12 15.55
C ALA A 416 32.81 -7.86 16.28
N ILE A 417 32.77 -7.86 17.61
CA ILE A 417 33.27 -6.77 18.46
C ILE A 417 34.58 -7.21 19.10
N ASN A 418 35.71 -6.68 18.61
CA ASN A 418 37.02 -6.91 19.21
C ASN A 418 37.29 -5.81 20.24
N VAL A 419 37.30 -6.18 21.51
CA VAL A 419 37.66 -5.28 22.61
C VAL A 419 39.20 -5.27 22.75
N PRO A 420 39.88 -4.14 22.53
CA PRO A 420 41.34 -4.08 22.69
C PRO A 420 41.72 -4.17 24.18
N GLY A 421 42.67 -5.05 24.52
CA GLY A 421 43.36 -5.03 25.83
C GLY A 421 43.17 -6.23 26.77
N ILE A 422 42.76 -7.40 26.30
CA ILE A 422 42.59 -8.59 27.16
C ILE A 422 43.89 -9.40 27.34
N GLU A 423 44.92 -9.17 26.50
CA GLU A 423 46.10 -10.05 26.47
C GLU A 423 47.18 -9.75 27.53
N GLU A 424 47.14 -8.59 28.21
CA GLU A 424 48.04 -8.30 29.34
C GLU A 424 47.26 -7.73 30.52
N SER A 425 46.91 -8.60 31.47
CA SER A 425 46.51 -8.15 32.81
C SER A 425 47.21 -9.02 33.83
N THR A 426 48.34 -8.51 34.33
CA THR A 426 48.90 -8.93 35.62
C THR A 426 47.87 -8.72 36.73
N PRO A 427 47.88 -9.51 37.82
CA PRO A 427 46.74 -9.66 38.74
C PRO A 427 46.45 -8.46 39.68
N ALA A 428 46.92 -7.25 39.37
CA ALA A 428 47.02 -6.17 40.35
C ALA A 428 45.99 -5.03 40.26
N GLU A 429 45.24 -4.81 39.16
CA GLU A 429 44.18 -3.77 39.14
C GLU A 429 42.94 -4.15 38.29
N PRO A 430 41.88 -4.72 38.91
CA PRO A 430 40.69 -5.16 38.18
C PRO A 430 39.65 -4.06 37.90
N ALA A 431 39.72 -2.88 38.56
CA ALA A 431 38.65 -1.88 38.48
C ALA A 431 38.73 -0.97 37.24
N GLY A 432 39.94 -0.58 36.81
CA GLY A 432 40.14 0.33 35.67
C GLY A 432 39.87 -0.31 34.31
N SER A 433 40.15 -1.61 34.15
CA SER A 433 40.01 -2.30 32.85
C SER A 433 38.53 -2.59 32.50
N ILE A 434 37.69 -2.93 33.49
CA ILE A 434 36.27 -3.21 33.26
C ILE A 434 35.51 -1.93 32.85
N GLN A 435 35.84 -0.78 33.46
CA GLN A 435 35.21 0.48 33.11
C GLN A 435 35.60 0.96 31.71
N ALA A 436 36.86 0.76 31.30
CA ALA A 436 37.32 1.04 29.95
C ALA A 436 36.63 0.13 28.91
N GLN A 437 36.49 -1.17 29.19
CA GLN A 437 35.78 -2.12 28.32
C GLN A 437 34.29 -1.78 28.22
N ALA A 438 33.63 -1.41 29.32
CA ALA A 438 32.23 -0.99 29.31
C ALA A 438 32.01 0.28 28.48
N SER A 439 32.93 1.25 28.58
CA SER A 439 32.85 2.50 27.79
C SER A 439 33.06 2.28 26.29
N TYR A 440 33.91 1.33 25.90
CA TYR A 440 34.10 0.94 24.51
C TYR A 440 32.87 0.19 23.97
N LEU A 441 32.31 -0.74 24.74
CA LEU A 441 31.09 -1.43 24.35
C LEU A 441 29.90 -0.47 24.24
N SER A 442 29.76 0.50 25.15
CA SER A 442 28.72 1.52 25.04
C SER A 442 28.93 2.42 23.81
N SER A 443 30.15 2.84 23.51
CA SER A 443 30.41 3.64 22.29
C SER A 443 30.12 2.85 21.01
N THR A 444 30.48 1.56 20.96
CA THR A 444 30.17 0.71 19.79
C THR A 444 28.67 0.44 19.65
N LEU A 445 27.93 0.35 20.76
CA LEU A 445 26.48 0.20 20.74
C LEU A 445 25.84 1.50 20.22
N GLU A 446 26.24 2.64 20.76
CA GLU A 446 25.77 3.96 20.31
C GLU A 446 26.07 4.19 18.83
N GLU A 447 27.27 3.85 18.37
CA GLU A 447 27.65 3.93 16.96
C GLU A 447 26.78 3.02 16.08
N ARG A 448 26.55 1.76 16.48
CA ARG A 448 25.68 0.84 15.74
C ARG A 448 24.23 1.28 15.76
N ALA A 449 23.74 1.83 16.87
CA ALA A 449 22.38 2.37 16.98
C ALA A 449 22.21 3.62 16.10
N HIS A 450 23.21 4.50 16.08
CA HIS A 450 23.24 5.66 15.19
C HIS A 450 23.24 5.25 13.72
N ASN A 451 24.11 4.31 13.34
CA ASN A 451 24.19 3.77 11.99
C ASN A 451 22.87 3.09 11.57
N ALA A 452 22.22 2.34 12.47
CA ALA A 452 20.92 1.74 12.20
C ALA A 452 19.83 2.82 11.97
N ALA A 453 19.82 3.88 12.78
CA ALA A 453 18.89 4.99 12.61
C ALA A 453 19.17 5.79 11.31
N GLU A 454 20.43 5.93 10.91
CA GLU A 454 20.83 6.56 9.65
C GLU A 454 20.44 5.72 8.44
N VAL A 455 20.70 4.41 8.47
CA VAL A 455 20.24 3.47 7.43
C VAL A 455 18.71 3.49 7.35
N GLY A 456 18.01 3.50 8.48
CA GLY A 456 16.55 3.62 8.52
C GLY A 456 16.05 4.91 7.84
N ARG A 457 16.65 6.06 8.19
CA ARG A 457 16.34 7.35 7.55
C ARG A 457 16.67 7.35 6.04
N SER A 458 17.80 6.79 5.65
CA SER A 458 18.20 6.70 4.23
C SER A 458 17.23 5.82 3.44
N VAL A 459 16.87 4.65 3.96
CA VAL A 459 15.91 3.75 3.31
C VAL A 459 14.55 4.43 3.19
N GLN A 460 14.07 5.07 4.26
CA GLN A 460 12.81 5.81 4.24
C GLN A 460 12.84 6.96 3.23
N SER A 461 13.91 7.76 3.19
CA SER A 461 14.05 8.85 2.22
C SER A 461 14.09 8.33 0.78
N THR A 462 14.78 7.22 0.51
CA THR A 462 14.78 6.60 -0.83
C THR A 462 13.41 6.04 -1.22
N PHE A 463 12.69 5.45 -0.26
CA PHE A 463 11.33 4.98 -0.47
C PHE A 463 10.36 6.13 -0.74
N GLU A 464 10.40 7.20 0.04
CA GLU A 464 9.58 8.40 -0.18
C GLU A 464 9.89 9.06 -1.51
N GLY A 465 11.17 9.18 -1.89
CA GLY A 465 11.58 9.72 -3.18
C GLY A 465 11.05 8.91 -4.36
N THR A 466 11.18 7.58 -4.31
CA THR A 466 10.67 6.69 -5.36
C THR A 466 9.14 6.64 -5.40
N ALA A 467 8.47 6.63 -4.24
CA ALA A 467 7.02 6.68 -4.18
C ALA A 467 6.48 8.00 -4.76
N MET A 468 7.11 9.14 -4.42
CA MET A 468 6.73 10.43 -4.98
C MET A 468 6.91 10.49 -6.50
N SER A 469 8.00 9.94 -7.05
CA SER A 469 8.18 9.89 -8.51
C SER A 469 7.12 9.04 -9.20
N TYR A 470 6.75 7.88 -8.63
CA TYR A 470 5.67 7.06 -9.19
C TYR A 470 4.31 7.76 -9.11
N LEU A 471 4.02 8.47 -8.02
CA LEU A 471 2.78 9.22 -7.87
C LEU A 471 2.73 10.45 -8.80
N SER A 472 3.84 11.15 -9.01
CA SER A 472 3.90 12.24 -9.97
C SER A 472 3.72 11.73 -11.39
N ASP A 473 4.36 10.63 -11.76
CA ASP A 473 4.22 10.03 -13.09
C ASP A 473 2.79 9.55 -13.32
N ALA A 474 2.18 8.86 -12.35
CA ALA A 474 0.78 8.46 -12.41
C ALA A 474 -0.17 9.67 -12.54
N ARG A 475 0.09 10.76 -11.81
CA ARG A 475 -0.68 12.00 -11.93
C ARG A 475 -0.56 12.61 -13.33
N THR A 476 0.65 12.67 -13.90
CA THR A 476 0.84 13.18 -15.26
C THR A 476 0.16 12.29 -16.30
N ALA A 477 0.23 10.96 -16.15
CA ALA A 477 -0.47 10.03 -17.02
C ALA A 477 -2.00 10.20 -16.94
N LEU A 478 -2.55 10.37 -15.73
CA LEU A 478 -3.97 10.66 -15.54
C LEU A 478 -4.38 12.00 -16.12
N GLN A 479 -3.53 13.02 -16.03
CA GLN A 479 -3.77 14.31 -16.68
C GLN A 479 -3.78 14.16 -18.20
N LEU A 480 -2.81 13.46 -18.80
CA LEU A 480 -2.79 13.21 -20.23
C LEU A 480 -4.01 12.42 -20.71
N VAL A 481 -4.44 11.40 -19.97
CA VAL A 481 -5.66 10.65 -20.29
C VAL A 481 -6.89 11.53 -20.16
N ARG A 482 -6.98 12.33 -19.09
CA ARG A 482 -8.08 13.29 -18.91
C ARG A 482 -8.12 14.30 -20.06
N ASP A 483 -6.99 14.87 -20.42
CA ASP A 483 -6.89 15.89 -21.47
C ASP A 483 -7.19 15.28 -22.85
N SER A 484 -6.77 14.03 -23.10
CA SER A 484 -7.15 13.28 -24.30
C SER A 484 -8.65 12.97 -24.37
N VAL A 485 -9.25 12.55 -23.24
CA VAL A 485 -10.69 12.28 -23.16
C VAL A 485 -11.50 13.57 -23.30
N LEU A 486 -11.03 14.67 -22.70
CA LEU A 486 -11.67 15.97 -22.85
C LEU A 486 -11.53 16.49 -24.28
N ALA A 487 -10.37 16.34 -24.93
CA ALA A 487 -10.16 16.75 -26.32
C ALA A 487 -11.05 16.00 -27.33
N GLU A 488 -11.35 14.72 -27.07
CA GLU A 488 -12.27 13.93 -27.90
C GLU A 488 -13.74 14.09 -27.50
N SER A 489 -14.01 14.82 -26.41
CA SER A 489 -15.35 15.00 -25.85
C SER A 489 -15.94 16.36 -26.26
N PRO A 490 -17.25 16.42 -26.59
CA PRO A 490 -17.95 17.70 -26.79
C PRO A 490 -18.08 18.54 -25.51
N TYR A 491 -17.58 18.04 -24.37
CA TYR A 491 -17.53 18.74 -23.09
C TYR A 491 -16.15 19.36 -22.78
N ALA A 492 -15.25 19.44 -23.77
CA ALA A 492 -13.94 20.09 -23.62
C ALA A 492 -14.08 21.57 -23.22
N GLU A 493 -15.03 22.26 -23.83
CA GLU A 493 -15.47 23.60 -23.47
C GLU A 493 -16.80 23.52 -22.72
N VAL A 494 -16.97 24.39 -21.73
CA VAL A 494 -18.19 24.49 -20.94
C VAL A 494 -19.26 25.13 -21.82
N HIS A 495 -20.09 24.31 -22.45
CA HIS A 495 -21.28 24.76 -23.18
C HIS A 495 -22.49 24.69 -22.25
N LEU A 496 -23.43 25.61 -22.40
CA LEU A 496 -24.69 25.54 -21.68
C LEU A 496 -25.51 24.35 -22.19
N VAL A 497 -26.30 23.73 -21.30
CA VAL A 497 -27.10 22.52 -21.60
C VAL A 497 -28.07 22.75 -22.78
N ASP A 498 -28.43 24.00 -23.05
CA ASP A 498 -29.25 24.40 -24.19
C ASP A 498 -28.47 25.36 -25.13
N PRO A 499 -28.13 24.93 -26.36
CA PRO A 499 -27.43 25.77 -27.32
C PRO A 499 -28.26 26.99 -27.77
N GLY A 500 -29.60 26.96 -27.63
CA GLY A 500 -30.45 28.11 -27.87
C GLY A 500 -30.31 29.20 -26.79
N ILE A 501 -30.08 28.79 -25.53
CA ILE A 501 -29.82 29.72 -24.43
C ILE A 501 -28.44 30.35 -24.59
N GLU A 502 -27.43 29.58 -24.98
CA GLU A 502 -26.10 30.11 -25.27
C GLU A 502 -26.11 31.12 -26.42
N ALA A 503 -26.83 30.83 -27.50
CA ALA A 503 -27.03 31.76 -28.60
C ALA A 503 -27.76 33.04 -28.16
N SER A 504 -28.79 32.93 -27.33
CA SER A 504 -29.53 34.10 -26.82
C SER A 504 -28.71 34.94 -25.83
N ILE A 505 -27.85 34.32 -25.01
CA ILE A 505 -26.88 35.03 -24.17
C ILE A 505 -25.82 35.74 -25.03
N GLY A 506 -25.37 35.10 -26.11
CA GLY A 506 -24.47 35.73 -27.08
C GLY A 506 -25.09 36.98 -27.73
N VAL A 507 -26.37 36.88 -28.14
CA VAL A 507 -27.13 38.02 -28.66
C VAL A 507 -27.32 39.11 -27.60
N LEU A 508 -27.66 38.73 -26.36
CA LEU A 508 -27.82 39.68 -25.26
C LEU A 508 -26.50 40.40 -24.92
N ALA A 509 -25.37 39.68 -24.93
CA ALA A 509 -24.05 40.27 -24.70
C ALA A 509 -23.69 41.29 -25.81
N GLN A 510 -24.03 40.97 -27.06
CA GLN A 510 -23.86 41.88 -28.19
C GLN A 510 -24.76 43.10 -28.06
N GLU A 511 -26.03 42.93 -27.67
CA GLU A 511 -26.97 44.03 -27.43
C GLU A 511 -26.51 44.92 -26.27
N VAL A 512 -26.05 44.34 -25.15
CA VAL A 512 -25.47 45.10 -24.03
C VAL A 512 -24.25 45.90 -24.48
N HIS A 513 -23.40 45.35 -25.33
CA HIS A 513 -22.27 46.09 -25.90
C HIS A 513 -22.71 47.24 -26.82
N THR A 514 -23.78 47.04 -27.61
CA THR A 514 -24.35 48.13 -28.42
C THR A 514 -25.02 49.22 -27.58
N VAL A 515 -25.65 48.87 -26.46
CA VAL A 515 -26.24 49.82 -25.52
C VAL A 515 -25.15 50.58 -24.77
N SER A 516 -24.10 49.88 -24.30
CA SER A 516 -22.95 50.50 -23.64
C SER A 516 -22.23 51.48 -24.56
N SER A 517 -21.95 51.11 -25.81
CA SER A 517 -21.34 52.03 -26.79
C SER A 517 -22.23 53.22 -27.14
N ARG A 518 -23.56 53.04 -27.20
CA ARG A 518 -24.52 54.15 -27.32
C ARG A 518 -24.52 55.06 -26.11
N LEU A 519 -24.46 54.49 -24.90
CA LEU A 519 -24.40 55.24 -23.66
C LEU A 519 -23.14 56.08 -23.58
N GLU A 520 -21.98 55.53 -23.93
CA GLU A 520 -20.73 56.29 -24.04
C GLU A 520 -20.81 57.37 -25.13
N GLY A 521 -21.55 57.12 -26.23
CA GLY A 521 -21.83 58.14 -27.25
C GLY A 521 -22.62 59.32 -26.68
N ILE A 522 -23.71 59.03 -25.97
CA ILE A 522 -24.55 60.03 -25.30
C ILE A 522 -23.78 60.76 -24.19
N GLU A 523 -22.91 60.06 -23.45
CA GLU A 523 -22.05 60.66 -22.44
C GLU A 523 -21.04 61.64 -23.06
N ARG A 524 -20.45 61.29 -24.22
CA ARG A 524 -19.59 62.21 -24.98
C ARG A 524 -20.37 63.40 -25.54
N GLU A 525 -21.60 63.22 -26.01
CA GLU A 525 -22.46 64.29 -26.51
C GLU A 525 -22.92 65.24 -25.39
N THR A 526 -23.32 64.70 -24.24
CA THR A 526 -23.68 65.49 -23.06
C THR A 526 -22.49 66.23 -22.46
N ALA A 527 -21.29 65.63 -22.49
CA ALA A 527 -20.04 66.32 -22.14
C ALA A 527 -19.70 67.46 -23.14
N ALA A 528 -20.00 67.30 -24.42
CA ALA A 528 -19.82 68.35 -25.43
C ALA A 528 -20.83 69.50 -25.26
N LEU A 529 -22.10 69.20 -24.98
CA LEU A 529 -23.15 70.19 -24.75
C LEU A 529 -22.93 70.99 -23.46
N THR A 530 -22.45 70.34 -22.40
CA THR A 530 -22.11 71.03 -21.13
C THR A 530 -20.91 71.95 -21.29
N ARG A 531 -19.87 71.58 -22.06
CA ARG A 531 -18.78 72.50 -22.45
C ARG A 531 -19.29 73.66 -23.31
N GLY A 532 -20.13 73.40 -24.31
CA GLY A 532 -20.69 74.44 -25.18
C GLY A 532 -21.58 75.45 -24.44
N ARG A 533 -22.33 74.98 -23.43
CA ARG A 533 -23.16 75.85 -22.57
C ARG A 533 -22.30 76.72 -21.63
N ASN A 534 -21.17 76.21 -21.16
CA ASN A 534 -20.23 76.98 -20.34
C ASN A 534 -19.53 78.08 -21.15
N ILE A 535 -19.19 77.84 -22.42
CA ILE A 535 -18.59 78.87 -23.28
C ILE A 535 -19.55 80.04 -23.51
N LYS A 536 -20.85 79.77 -23.77
CA LYS A 536 -21.87 80.83 -23.89
C LYS A 536 -22.10 81.56 -22.56
N LYS A 537 -22.03 80.84 -21.44
CA LYS A 537 -22.13 81.42 -20.10
C LYS A 537 -20.93 82.32 -19.80
N GLU A 538 -19.72 81.93 -20.18
CA GLU A 538 -18.49 82.73 -20.06
C GLU A 538 -18.46 83.93 -21.01
N GLU A 539 -19.03 83.81 -22.22
CA GLU A 539 -19.21 84.94 -23.15
C GLU A 539 -20.18 85.99 -22.59
N ILE A 540 -21.25 85.54 -21.92
CA ILE A 540 -22.19 86.45 -21.23
C ILE A 540 -21.50 87.07 -20.00
N ILE A 541 -20.76 86.29 -19.21
CA ILE A 541 -20.06 86.83 -18.03
C ILE A 541 -18.95 87.83 -18.44
N SER A 542 -18.24 87.60 -19.55
CA SER A 542 -17.24 88.55 -20.05
C SER A 542 -17.85 89.82 -20.64
N ARG A 543 -19.02 89.73 -21.28
CA ARG A 543 -19.75 90.90 -21.80
C ARG A 543 -20.36 91.79 -20.73
N TRP A 544 -20.74 91.23 -19.58
CA TRP A 544 -21.45 91.96 -18.53
C TRP A 544 -20.64 92.13 -17.23
N GLY A 545 -19.53 91.42 -17.06
CA GLY A 545 -18.66 91.50 -15.87
C GLY A 545 -17.52 92.51 -15.96
N SER A 546 -17.41 93.28 -17.04
CA SER A 546 -16.32 94.24 -17.29
C SER A 546 -16.65 95.71 -16.94
N HIS A 547 -17.70 95.98 -16.16
CA HIS A 547 -17.92 97.31 -15.56
C HIS A 547 -18.04 97.16 -14.04
N GLY A 548 -16.87 97.15 -13.41
CA GLY A 548 -16.64 97.39 -11.99
C GLY A 548 -15.39 98.26 -11.87
#